data_AF-A0A9W7H629-F1
#
_entry.id   AF-A0A9W7H629-F1
#
_cell.length_a   1.000
_cell.length_b   1.000
_cell.length_c   1.000
_cell.angle_alpha   90.00
_cell.angle_beta   90.00
_cell.angle_gamma   90.00
#
_symmetry.space_group_name_H-M   'P 1'
#
loop_
_entity.id
_entity.type
_entity.pdbx_description
1 polymer ?
#
loop_
_entity_poly.entity_id
_entity_poly.type
_entity_poly.pdbx_seq_one_letter_code
_entity_poly.pdbx_strand_id
1 'polypeptide(L)'
;MASTSNSNLHESQSTTKPPFFNGDNYTYWKNMMWFFIKSTNYMVWDVVEEGPFIPMKRECEGRLVPEVKAKMTEDDRRMMQVNDKALHVIFCELGLDIYSKVSSIENAKEVWDTLETTYEGTSDINETKSGY
;
A
#
# COMPACT_ATOMS: atom_id res chain seq x y z
N MET A 1 -23.28 37.03 -1.86
CA MET A 1 -23.59 35.60 -2.02
C MET A 1 -22.32 34.93 -2.50
N ALA A 2 -21.74 34.03 -1.70
CA ALA A 2 -20.59 33.25 -2.12
C ALA A 2 -21.12 31.98 -2.80
N SER A 3 -20.95 31.89 -4.12
CA SER A 3 -21.34 30.71 -4.89
C SER A 3 -20.29 29.63 -4.68
N THR A 4 -20.70 28.53 -4.06
CA THR A 4 -19.97 27.27 -3.99
C THR A 4 -19.87 26.69 -5.41
N SER A 5 -18.68 26.74 -6.01
CA SER A 5 -18.43 25.98 -7.23
C SER A 5 -18.07 24.55 -6.85
N ASN A 6 -19.06 23.67 -6.92
CA ASN A 6 -18.89 22.21 -6.96
C ASN A 6 -18.02 21.87 -8.18
N SER A 7 -16.74 21.54 -7.96
CA SER A 7 -15.91 20.95 -9.00
C SER A 7 -16.03 19.42 -8.97
N ASN A 8 -17.11 18.91 -9.55
CA ASN A 8 -17.11 17.54 -10.11
C ASN A 8 -16.28 17.59 -11.40
N LEU A 9 -14.96 17.68 -11.27
CA LEU A 9 -14.05 17.55 -12.40
C LEU A 9 -13.77 16.06 -12.58
N HIS A 10 -14.40 15.44 -13.58
CA HIS A 10 -13.95 14.15 -14.10
C HIS A 10 -12.66 14.40 -14.89
N GLU A 11 -11.58 14.70 -14.17
CA GLU A 11 -10.24 14.83 -14.72
C GLU A 11 -9.76 13.42 -15.07
N SER A 12 -9.42 13.19 -16.34
CA SER A 12 -8.85 11.92 -16.77
C SER A 12 -7.59 11.65 -15.95
N GLN A 13 -7.63 10.63 -15.10
CA GLN A 13 -6.47 10.29 -14.29
C GLN A 13 -5.29 9.90 -15.18
N SER A 14 -4.11 10.39 -14.81
CA SER A 14 -2.88 10.07 -15.51
C SER A 14 -2.60 8.57 -15.38
N THR A 15 -2.39 7.88 -16.50
CA THR A 15 -1.98 6.46 -16.50
C THR A 15 -0.53 6.27 -16.05
N THR A 16 0.23 7.37 -15.87
CA THR A 16 1.65 7.34 -15.53
C THR A 16 1.92 7.77 -14.08
N LYS A 17 0.91 8.25 -13.36
CA LYS A 17 1.04 8.66 -11.95
C LYS A 17 0.09 7.84 -11.09
N PRO A 18 0.56 7.29 -9.96
CA PRO A 18 -0.33 6.59 -9.06
C PRO A 18 -1.28 7.56 -8.35
N PRO A 19 -2.41 7.07 -7.82
CA PRO A 19 -3.41 7.91 -7.17
C PRO A 19 -2.93 8.36 -5.78
N PHE A 20 -3.03 9.66 -5.49
CA PHE A 20 -2.77 10.20 -4.16
C PHE A 20 -3.87 9.81 -3.16
N PHE A 21 -3.49 9.47 -1.93
CA PHE A 21 -4.38 9.14 -0.82
C PHE A 21 -4.33 10.17 0.29
N ASN A 22 -5.47 10.81 0.54
CA ASN A 22 -5.65 11.77 1.63
C ASN A 22 -6.48 11.22 2.81
N GLY A 23 -6.86 9.94 2.76
CA GLY A 23 -7.68 9.29 3.80
C GLY A 23 -9.15 9.11 3.40
N ASP A 24 -9.60 9.77 2.33
CA ASP A 24 -10.97 9.66 1.83
C ASP A 24 -11.07 8.66 0.67
N ASN A 25 -12.27 8.08 0.50
CA ASN A 25 -12.62 7.20 -0.61
C ASN A 25 -11.61 6.05 -0.82
N TYR A 26 -11.26 5.36 0.28
CA TYR A 26 -10.25 4.31 0.29
C TYR A 26 -10.50 3.23 -0.77
N THR A 27 -11.73 2.78 -0.96
CA THR A 27 -12.09 1.78 -1.99
C THR A 27 -11.67 2.22 -3.39
N TYR A 28 -11.87 3.50 -3.71
CA TYR A 28 -11.43 4.05 -4.99
C TYR A 28 -9.91 4.09 -5.10
N TRP A 29 -9.24 4.62 -4.08
CA TRP A 29 -7.77 4.68 -4.06
C TRP A 29 -7.15 3.28 -4.17
N LYS A 30 -7.63 2.31 -3.41
CA LYS A 30 -7.20 0.92 -3.40
C LYS A 30 -7.27 0.30 -4.79
N ASN A 31 -8.41 0.45 -5.48
CA ASN A 31 -8.60 -0.07 -6.83
C ASN A 31 -7.67 0.60 -7.84
N MET A 32 -7.51 1.93 -7.78
CA MET A 32 -6.63 2.65 -8.70
C MET A 32 -5.15 2.33 -8.46
N MET A 33 -4.73 2.21 -7.20
CA MET A 33 -3.37 1.83 -6.82
C MET A 33 -3.08 0.40 -7.26
N TRP A 34 -4.03 -0.52 -7.07
CA TRP A 34 -3.94 -1.90 -7.55
C TRP A 34 -3.71 -1.98 -9.07
N PHE A 35 -4.52 -1.29 -9.87
CA PHE A 35 -4.35 -1.25 -11.32
C PHE A 35 -3.01 -0.61 -11.71
N PHE A 36 -2.58 0.44 -11.03
CA PHE A 36 -1.32 1.12 -11.31
C PHE A 36 -0.12 0.19 -11.07
N ILE A 37 -0.08 -0.50 -9.93
CA ILE A 37 1.02 -1.41 -9.59
C ILE A 37 1.04 -2.58 -10.59
N LYS A 38 -0.11 -3.22 -10.84
CA LYS A 38 -0.19 -4.36 -11.78
C LYS A 38 0.18 -3.99 -13.22
N SER A 39 -0.27 -2.83 -13.70
CA SER A 39 0.10 -2.37 -15.04
C SER A 39 1.57 -1.99 -15.17
N THR A 40 2.23 -1.63 -14.07
CA THR A 40 3.65 -1.27 -14.06
C THR A 40 4.58 -2.48 -13.89
N ASN A 41 4.31 -3.36 -12.92
CA ASN A 41 5.10 -4.56 -12.68
C ASN A 41 4.31 -5.55 -11.79
N TYR A 42 3.93 -6.69 -12.37
CA TYR A 42 3.22 -7.74 -11.64
C TYR A 42 3.97 -8.26 -10.41
N MET A 43 5.31 -8.39 -10.47
CA MET A 43 6.09 -8.86 -9.33
C MET A 43 5.98 -7.93 -8.11
N VAL A 44 5.77 -6.62 -8.35
CA VAL A 44 5.57 -5.65 -7.26
C VAL A 44 4.23 -5.90 -6.59
N TRP A 45 3.18 -6.21 -7.36
CA TRP A 45 1.89 -6.59 -6.78
C TRP A 45 1.98 -7.90 -5.99
N ASP A 46 2.66 -8.91 -6.52
CA ASP A 46 2.82 -10.20 -5.83
C ASP A 46 3.44 -10.02 -4.43
N VAL A 47 4.43 -9.13 -4.29
CA VAL A 47 5.03 -8.79 -2.98
C VAL A 47 4.08 -8.00 -2.07
N VAL A 48 3.18 -7.18 -2.62
CA VAL A 48 2.17 -6.49 -1.82
C VAL A 48 1.13 -7.47 -1.29
N GLU A 49 0.75 -8.47 -2.09
CA GLU A 49 -0.28 -9.45 -1.73
C GLU A 49 0.25 -10.54 -0.78
N GLU A 50 1.41 -11.12 -1.12
CA GLU A 50 1.99 -12.28 -0.43
C GLU A 50 3.08 -11.90 0.60
N GLY A 51 3.66 -10.70 0.48
CA GLY A 51 4.81 -10.26 1.25
C GLY A 51 6.14 -10.63 0.60
N PRO A 52 7.26 -9.96 0.96
CA PRO A 52 8.57 -10.37 0.50
C PRO A 52 8.92 -11.75 1.06
N PHE A 53 9.57 -12.57 0.23
CA PHE A 53 10.31 -13.72 0.74
C PHE A 53 11.51 -13.20 1.55
N ILE A 54 11.35 -13.14 2.87
CA ILE A 54 12.47 -12.94 3.79
C ILE A 54 13.13 -14.31 3.94
N PRO A 55 14.41 -14.48 3.58
CA PRO A 55 15.11 -15.73 3.82
C PRO A 55 15.19 -15.93 5.32
N MET A 56 14.40 -16.86 5.82
CA MET A 56 14.39 -17.23 7.22
C MET A 56 15.15 -18.54 7.37
N LYS A 57 16.19 -18.53 8.20
CA LYS A 57 16.84 -19.77 8.61
C LYS A 57 16.04 -20.37 9.77
N ARG A 58 15.74 -21.67 9.68
CA ARG A 58 15.22 -22.44 10.81
C ARG A 58 16.37 -22.78 11.75
N GLU A 59 16.35 -22.24 12.96
CA GLU A 59 17.25 -22.69 14.03
C GLU A 59 16.87 -24.09 14.51
N CYS A 60 17.79 -24.76 15.22
CA CYS A 60 17.59 -26.11 15.73
C CYS A 60 16.35 -26.27 16.64
N GLU A 61 15.83 -25.16 17.18
CA GLU A 61 14.63 -25.11 18.02
C GLU A 61 13.34 -24.79 17.23
N GLY A 62 13.39 -24.75 15.90
CA GLY A 62 12.22 -24.46 15.04
C GLY A 62 11.87 -22.98 14.92
N ARG A 63 12.61 -22.10 15.60
CA ARG A 63 12.50 -20.65 15.47
C ARG A 63 13.01 -20.19 14.10
N LEU A 64 12.22 -19.37 13.42
CA LEU A 64 12.62 -18.70 12.18
C LEU A 64 13.38 -17.42 12.54
N VAL A 65 14.62 -17.31 12.09
CA VAL A 65 15.46 -16.13 12.31
C VAL A 65 15.88 -15.58 10.94
N PRO A 66 15.80 -14.25 10.70
CA PRO A 66 16.26 -13.66 9.45
C PRO A 66 17.69 -14.11 9.16
N GLU A 67 17.90 -14.69 7.98
CA GLU A 67 19.21 -15.18 7.60
C GLU A 67 20.19 -13.99 7.49
N VAL A 68 21.39 -14.15 8.07
CA VAL A 68 22.41 -13.11 8.07
C VAL A 68 22.69 -12.68 6.62
N LYS A 69 22.72 -11.36 6.35
CA LYS A 69 22.95 -10.76 5.01
C LYS A 69 24.08 -11.40 4.18
N ALA A 70 25.06 -12.01 4.86
CA ALA A 70 26.17 -12.74 4.26
C ALA A 70 25.78 -14.02 3.46
N LYS A 71 24.57 -14.55 3.63
CA LYS A 71 24.09 -15.75 2.92
C LYS A 71 22.93 -15.48 1.95
N MET A 72 22.54 -14.22 1.78
CA MET A 72 21.46 -13.89 0.85
C MET A 72 21.84 -14.26 -0.57
N THR A 73 20.98 -15.04 -1.20
CA THR A 73 21.05 -15.37 -2.61
C THR A 73 20.73 -14.13 -3.46
N GLU A 74 21.02 -14.20 -4.76
CA GLU A 74 20.65 -13.13 -5.68
C GLU A 74 19.12 -12.97 -5.79
N ASP A 75 18.38 -14.08 -5.68
CA ASP A 75 16.92 -14.06 -5.67
C ASP A 75 16.37 -13.36 -4.43
N ASP A 76 16.99 -13.56 -3.26
CA ASP A 76 16.60 -12.86 -2.04
C ASP A 76 16.81 -11.34 -2.15
N ARG A 77 17.93 -10.94 -2.75
CA ARG A 77 18.23 -9.53 -3.04
C ARG A 77 17.23 -8.93 -4.02
N ARG A 78 16.89 -9.69 -5.06
CA ARG A 78 15.86 -9.30 -6.02
C ARG A 78 14.51 -9.10 -5.33
N MET A 79 14.08 -10.01 -4.45
CA MET A 79 12.81 -9.88 -3.73
C MET A 79 12.79 -8.70 -2.76
N MET A 80 13.88 -8.42 -2.05
CA MET A 80 14.01 -7.19 -1.25
C MET A 80 13.88 -5.93 -2.11
N GLN A 81 14.54 -5.88 -3.28
CA GLN A 81 14.41 -4.73 -4.19
C GLN A 81 12.98 -4.55 -4.69
N VAL A 82 12.25 -5.64 -4.93
CA VAL A 82 10.83 -5.59 -5.33
C VAL A 82 9.98 -5.05 -4.17
N ASN A 83 10.25 -5.45 -2.93
CA ASN A 83 9.60 -4.88 -1.73
C ASN A 83 9.89 -3.39 -1.55
N ASP A 84 11.15 -2.97 -1.66
CA ASP A 84 11.53 -1.56 -1.56
C ASP A 84 10.83 -0.74 -2.65
N LYS A 85 10.67 -1.31 -3.85
CA LYS A 85 9.91 -0.68 -4.93
C LYS A 85 8.42 -0.60 -4.61
N ALA A 86 7.83 -1.64 -4.02
CA ALA A 86 6.44 -1.63 -3.57
C ALA A 86 6.20 -0.55 -2.50
N LEU A 87 7.05 -0.51 -1.48
CA LEU A 87 7.03 0.52 -0.44
C LEU A 87 7.14 1.92 -1.04
N HIS A 88 8.08 2.12 -1.97
CA HIS A 88 8.25 3.42 -2.61
C HIS A 88 6.99 3.87 -3.35
N VAL A 89 6.38 2.98 -4.15
CA VAL A 89 5.14 3.29 -4.90
C VAL A 89 3.99 3.63 -3.95
N ILE A 90 3.84 2.86 -2.86
CA ILE A 90 2.77 3.12 -1.87
C ILE A 90 3.04 4.44 -1.14
N PHE A 91 4.22 4.61 -0.54
CA PHE A 91 4.55 5.75 0.32
C PHE A 91 4.59 7.09 -0.40
N CYS A 92 5.04 7.13 -1.66
CA CYS A 92 5.08 8.38 -2.43
C CYS A 92 3.69 9.03 -2.61
N GLU A 93 2.63 8.22 -2.49
CA GLU A 93 1.27 8.66 -2.76
C GLU A 93 0.41 8.73 -1.50
N LEU A 94 1.00 8.54 -0.31
CA LEU A 94 0.29 8.75 0.95
C LEU A 94 0.41 10.22 1.38
N GLY A 95 -0.69 10.76 1.90
CA GLY A 95 -0.66 11.98 2.70
C GLY A 95 0.28 11.82 3.90
N LEU A 96 0.91 12.91 4.33
CA LEU A 96 1.93 12.89 5.39
C LEU A 96 1.41 12.31 6.72
N ASP A 97 0.15 12.56 7.05
CA ASP A 97 -0.51 12.03 8.23
C ASP A 97 -0.67 10.51 8.17
N ILE A 98 -1.00 9.97 7.00
CA ILE A 98 -1.14 8.52 6.76
C ILE A 98 0.23 7.87 6.72
N TYR A 99 1.17 8.45 5.97
CA TYR A 99 2.56 8.02 5.91
C TYR A 99 3.16 7.90 7.30
N SER A 100 2.96 8.90 8.17
CA SER A 100 3.51 8.89 9.53
C SER A 100 3.09 7.70 10.39
N LYS A 101 1.93 7.07 10.08
CA LYS A 101 1.40 5.91 10.81
C LYS A 101 2.02 4.59 10.36
N VAL A 102 2.47 4.52 9.10
CA VAL A 102 2.97 3.27 8.47
C VAL A 102 4.47 3.32 8.14
N SER A 103 5.13 4.47 8.33
CA SER A 103 6.52 4.71 7.91
C SER A 103 7.56 3.82 8.59
N SER A 104 7.24 3.23 9.75
CA SER A 104 8.13 2.30 10.45
C SER A 104 8.03 0.85 9.94
N ILE A 105 7.09 0.55 9.05
CA ILE A 105 6.87 -0.79 8.52
C ILE A 105 7.78 -1.00 7.30
N GLU A 106 8.61 -2.05 7.35
CA GLU A 106 9.59 -2.37 6.30
C GLU A 106 9.07 -3.39 5.25
N ASN A 107 7.84 -3.86 5.44
CA ASN A 107 7.19 -4.86 4.59
C ASN A 107 6.00 -4.22 3.86
N ALA A 108 6.02 -4.24 2.53
CA ALA A 108 4.97 -3.63 1.70
C ALA A 108 3.59 -4.28 1.94
N LYS A 109 3.55 -5.60 2.19
CA LYS A 109 2.33 -6.29 2.55
C LYS A 109 1.76 -5.77 3.87
N GLU A 110 2.60 -5.65 4.89
CA GLU A 110 2.14 -5.15 6.20
C GLU A 110 1.65 -3.71 6.12
N VAL A 111 2.29 -2.86 5.29
CA VAL A 111 1.78 -1.51 5.00
C VAL A 111 0.40 -1.59 4.36
N TRP A 112 0.23 -2.42 3.33
CA TRP A 112 -1.03 -2.59 2.61
C TRP A 112 -2.16 -3.12 3.52
N ASP A 113 -1.90 -4.20 4.26
CA ASP A 113 -2.81 -4.80 5.22
C ASP A 113 -3.21 -3.80 6.33
N THR A 114 -2.26 -2.96 6.78
CA THR A 114 -2.54 -1.89 7.76
C THR A 114 -3.46 -0.82 7.18
N LEU A 115 -3.25 -0.42 5.92
CA LEU A 115 -4.12 0.54 5.23
C LEU A 115 -5.52 -0.05 5.02
N GLU A 116 -5.64 -1.31 4.59
CA GLU A 116 -6.94 -2.01 4.51
C GLU A 116 -7.66 -2.00 5.86
N THR A 117 -6.97 -2.48 6.90
CA THR A 117 -7.57 -2.57 8.25
C THR A 117 -8.00 -1.22 8.79
N THR A 118 -7.22 -0.16 8.52
CA THR A 118 -7.50 1.19 9.05
C THR A 118 -8.66 1.87 8.32
N TYR A 119 -8.77 1.69 7.00
CA TYR A 119 -9.66 2.51 6.17
C TYR A 119 -10.86 1.76 5.57
N GLU A 120 -10.79 0.44 5.41
CA GLU A 120 -11.90 -0.36 4.88
C GLU A 120 -13.05 -0.46 5.90
N GLY A 121 -12.75 -0.46 7.20
CA GLY A 121 -13.72 -0.46 8.31
C GLY A 121 -14.35 0.90 8.67
N THR A 122 -13.86 2.02 8.11
CA THR A 122 -14.42 3.37 8.34
C THR A 122 -15.51 3.76 7.35
N SER A 123 -15.71 2.98 6.28
CA SER A 123 -16.66 3.30 5.20
C SER A 123 -18.13 3.13 5.61
N ASP A 124 -18.42 2.33 6.64
CA ASP A 124 -19.79 1.95 7.03
C ASP A 124 -20.52 2.94 7.95
N ILE A 125 -19.93 4.11 8.30
CA ILE A 125 -20.52 5.03 9.29
C ILE A 125 -21.27 6.23 8.69
N ASN A 126 -21.31 6.39 7.36
CA ASN A 126 -21.97 7.56 6.74
C ASN A 126 -23.37 7.32 6.16
N GLU A 127 -24.04 6.21 6.50
CA GLU A 127 -25.49 6.05 6.25
C GLU A 127 -26.28 5.91 7.56
N THR A 128 -26.14 6.88 8.47
CA THR A 128 -27.12 7.04 9.55
C THR A 128 -27.88 8.36 9.42
N LYS A 129 -29.06 8.24 8.78
CA LYS A 129 -30.27 9.05 8.99
C LYS A 129 -30.12 10.57 8.86
N SER A 130 -30.46 11.09 7.67
CA SER A 130 -31.24 12.33 7.60
C SER A 130 -32.64 11.97 7.10
N GLY A 131 -33.48 11.55 8.04
CA GLY A 131 -34.93 11.50 7.85
C GLY A 131 -35.53 12.75 8.47
N TYR A 132 -35.95 13.67 7.61
CA TYR A 132 -37.03 14.64 7.85
C TYR A 132 -37.82 14.78 6.56
#